data_AF-A0A6G9CMS1-F1
#
_entry.id   AF-A0A6G9CMS1-F1
#
_cell.length_a   1.000
_cell.length_b   1.000
_cell.length_c   1.000
_cell.angle_alpha   90.00
_cell.angle_beta   90.00
_cell.angle_gamma   90.00
#
_symmetry.space_group_name_H-M   'P 1'
#
loop_
_entity.id
_entity.type
_entity.pdbx_description
1 polymer ?
#
loop_
_entity_poly.entity_id
_entity_poly.type
_entity_poly.pdbx_seq_one_letter_code
_entity_poly.pdbx_strand_id
1 'polypeptide(L)'
;MNIFTRPAVRTGLIAAPALIIGVLLALAFTPQQSAGVAPPATVEQRTVDGVCSQVVTSFDGTTTWAAPLGESQLRRVDRAQLGLTGCRVDPDPNRR
;
A
#
# COMPACT_ATOMS: atom_id res chain seq x y z
N MET A 1 16.66 -52.86 13.45
CA MET A 1 16.64 -51.68 14.34
C MET A 1 16.03 -50.51 13.56
N ASN A 2 14.75 -50.20 13.76
CA ASN A 2 14.06 -49.17 12.98
C ASN A 2 14.60 -47.78 13.34
N ILE A 3 15.20 -47.09 12.37
CA ILE A 3 15.79 -45.76 12.56
C ILE A 3 14.70 -44.70 12.84
N PHE A 4 13.47 -44.97 12.41
CA PHE A 4 12.30 -44.09 12.54
C PHE A 4 11.68 -44.02 13.95
N THR A 5 12.03 -44.94 14.87
CA THR A 5 11.57 -44.91 16.27
C THR A 5 12.46 -44.06 17.18
N ARG A 6 13.58 -43.52 16.66
CA ARG A 6 14.42 -42.61 17.44
C ARG A 6 13.74 -41.26 17.58
N PRO A 7 13.58 -40.73 18.81
CA PRO A 7 12.85 -39.48 19.04
C PRO A 7 13.46 -38.30 18.27
N ALA A 8 14.79 -38.24 18.14
CA ALA A 8 15.48 -37.21 17.37
C ALA A 8 15.14 -37.25 15.86
N VAL A 9 15.00 -38.45 15.28
CA VAL A 9 14.68 -38.62 13.84
C VAL A 9 13.24 -38.20 13.56
N ARG A 10 12.32 -38.56 14.47
CA ARG A 10 10.91 -38.16 14.37
C ARG A 10 10.74 -36.63 14.50
N THR A 11 11.43 -36.01 15.45
CA THR A 11 11.39 -34.55 15.62
C THR A 11 11.95 -33.83 14.41
N GLY A 12 13.09 -34.29 13.85
CA GLY A 12 13.67 -33.71 12.64
C GLY A 12 12.73 -33.78 11.43
N LEU A 13 12.06 -34.93 11.25
CA LEU A 13 11.08 -35.15 10.18
C LEU A 13 9.85 -34.23 10.26
N ILE A 14 9.49 -33.73 11.44
CA ILE A 14 8.36 -32.82 11.63
C ILE A 14 8.82 -31.36 11.58
N ALA A 15 9.93 -31.03 12.24
CA ALA A 15 10.41 -29.67 12.34
C ALA A 15 10.89 -29.10 11.00
N ALA A 16 11.56 -29.92 10.17
CA ALA A 16 12.05 -29.48 8.87
C ALA A 16 10.92 -29.03 7.91
N PRO A 17 9.87 -29.82 7.64
CA PRO A 17 8.78 -29.37 6.77
C PRO A 17 7.98 -28.22 7.40
N ALA A 18 7.80 -28.19 8.72
CA ALA A 18 7.12 -27.08 9.39
C ALA A 18 7.85 -25.75 9.18
N LEU A 19 9.18 -25.75 9.28
CA LEU A 19 10.00 -24.57 8.98
C LEU A 19 9.89 -24.14 7.53
N ILE A 20 9.98 -25.10 6.59
CA ILE A 20 9.87 -24.81 5.15
C ILE A 20 8.51 -24.18 4.85
N ILE A 21 7.42 -24.77 5.35
CA ILE A 21 6.06 -24.24 5.16
C ILE A 21 5.95 -22.84 5.79
N GLY A 22 6.45 -22.64 7.00
CA GLY A 22 6.44 -21.34 7.66
C GLY A 22 7.17 -20.26 6.84
N VAL A 23 8.34 -20.58 6.29
CA VAL A 23 9.10 -19.67 5.42
C VAL A 23 8.35 -19.39 4.11
N LEU A 24 7.77 -20.40 3.48
CA LEU A 24 7.00 -20.23 2.24
C LEU A 24 5.76 -19.35 2.47
N LEU A 25 5.05 -19.55 3.59
CA LEU A 25 3.91 -18.70 3.95
C LEU A 25 4.36 -17.26 4.22
N ALA A 26 5.46 -17.06 4.96
CA ALA A 26 6.00 -15.72 5.15
C ALA A 26 6.29 -15.06 3.80
N LEU A 27 7.02 -15.72 2.91
CA LEU A 27 7.34 -15.19 1.58
C LEU A 27 6.10 -14.91 0.71
N ALA A 28 5.06 -15.73 0.80
CA ALA A 28 3.84 -15.56 0.02
C ALA A 28 2.96 -14.41 0.53
N PHE A 29 2.93 -14.16 1.84
CA PHE A 29 2.06 -13.17 2.45
C PHE A 29 2.77 -11.86 2.82
N THR A 30 4.10 -11.83 2.91
CA THR A 30 4.84 -10.58 3.03
C THR A 30 5.00 -9.94 1.66
N PRO A 31 4.47 -8.73 1.43
CA PRO A 31 4.70 -8.02 0.18
C PRO A 31 6.21 -7.84 0.00
N GLN A 32 6.75 -8.40 -1.08
CA GLN A 32 8.13 -8.17 -1.47
C GLN A 32 8.30 -6.68 -1.78
N GLN A 33 9.08 -5.97 -0.98
CA GLN A 33 9.48 -4.62 -1.33
C GLN A 33 10.44 -4.74 -2.52
N SER A 34 9.92 -4.56 -3.74
CA SER A 34 10.76 -4.44 -4.92
C SER A 34 11.63 -3.21 -4.78
N ALA A 35 12.89 -3.41 -4.41
CA ALA A 35 13.90 -2.35 -4.42
C ALA A 35 13.97 -1.77 -5.86
N GLY A 36 13.43 -0.58 -6.05
CA GLY A 36 13.41 0.13 -7.33
C GLY A 36 12.04 0.39 -7.94
N VAL A 37 10.94 -0.13 -7.37
CA VAL A 37 9.59 0.32 -7.74
C VAL A 37 9.13 1.28 -6.66
N ALA A 38 9.14 2.59 -6.96
CA ALA A 38 8.57 3.58 -6.06
C ALA A 38 7.10 3.18 -5.80
N PRO A 39 6.69 2.97 -4.53
CA PRO A 39 5.29 2.73 -4.20
C PRO A 39 4.42 3.81 -4.83
N PRO A 40 3.22 3.48 -5.32
CA PRO A 40 2.38 4.45 -6.01
C PRO A 40 2.18 5.65 -5.09
N ALA A 41 2.54 6.84 -5.59
CA ALA A 41 2.20 8.09 -4.93
C ALA A 41 0.72 8.01 -4.55
N THR A 42 0.38 8.23 -3.28
CA THR A 42 -1.01 8.08 -2.85
C THR A 42 -1.82 9.17 -3.54
N VAL A 43 -2.81 8.74 -4.31
CA VAL A 43 -3.75 9.62 -5.00
C VAL A 43 -5.08 9.57 -4.25
N GLU A 44 -5.53 10.72 -3.75
CA GLU A 44 -6.82 10.85 -3.07
C GLU A 44 -7.56 12.11 -3.51
N GLN A 45 -8.87 12.15 -3.30
CA GLN A 45 -9.68 13.35 -3.56
C GLN A 45 -9.95 14.07 -2.23
N ARG A 46 -9.43 15.28 -2.11
CA ARG A 46 -9.56 16.13 -0.92
C ARG A 46 -9.97 17.53 -1.33
N THR A 47 -10.58 18.24 -0.40
CA THR A 47 -10.75 19.69 -0.54
C THR A 47 -9.41 20.39 -0.28
N VAL A 48 -9.04 21.33 -1.13
CA VAL A 48 -7.84 22.17 -0.98
C VAL A 48 -8.28 23.61 -1.20
N ASP A 49 -8.09 24.46 -0.19
CA ASP A 49 -8.57 25.85 -0.20
C ASP A 49 -10.07 25.97 -0.57
N GLY A 50 -10.89 25.00 -0.13
CA GLY A 50 -12.33 24.96 -0.41
C GLY A 50 -12.74 24.36 -1.77
N VAL A 51 -11.77 23.98 -2.63
CA VAL A 51 -12.04 23.37 -3.95
C VAL A 51 -11.74 21.88 -3.93
N CYS A 52 -12.63 21.05 -4.49
CA CYS A 52 -12.33 19.63 -4.62
C CYS A 52 -11.19 19.39 -5.62
N SER A 53 -10.13 18.75 -5.13
CA SER A 53 -8.88 18.55 -5.86
C SER A 53 -8.43 17.10 -5.77
N GLN A 54 -7.78 16.63 -6.83
CA GLN A 54 -6.95 15.43 -6.79
C GLN A 54 -5.65 15.79 -6.08
N VAL A 55 -5.34 15.06 -5.02
CA VAL A 55 -4.14 15.23 -4.21
C VAL A 55 -3.23 14.05 -4.43
N VAL A 56 -1.96 14.35 -4.70
CA VAL A 56 -0.88 13.39 -4.89
C VAL A 56 0.14 13.66 -3.79
N THR A 57 0.41 12.65 -2.97
CA THR A 57 1.49 12.76 -1.97
C THR A 57 2.70 11.95 -2.44
N SER A 58 3.88 12.56 -2.35
CA SER A 58 5.13 11.89 -2.69
C SER A 58 5.37 10.67 -1.83
N PHE A 59 6.23 9.80 -2.33
CA PHE A 59 6.61 8.58 -1.64
C PHE A 59 7.22 8.83 -0.26
N ASP A 60 8.09 9.82 -0.12
CA ASP A 60 8.69 10.21 1.17
C ASP A 60 7.68 10.89 2.11
N GLY A 61 6.44 11.07 1.66
CA GLY A 61 5.38 11.78 2.36
C GLY A 61 5.59 13.28 2.45
N THR A 62 6.77 13.82 2.14
CA THR A 62 7.13 15.20 2.51
C THR A 62 6.50 16.25 1.61
N THR A 63 6.15 15.87 0.39
CA THR A 63 5.67 16.79 -0.63
C THR A 63 4.28 16.38 -1.09
N THR A 64 3.39 17.37 -1.16
CA THR A 64 2.03 17.17 -1.60
C THR A 64 1.78 18.08 -2.78
N TRP A 65 1.11 17.54 -3.80
CA TRP A 65 0.61 18.29 -4.93
C TRP A 65 -0.89 18.14 -5.02
N ALA A 66 -1.55 19.18 -5.52
CA ALA A 66 -2.97 19.17 -5.77
C ALA A 66 -3.29 19.80 -7.13
N ALA A 67 -4.35 19.32 -7.77
CA ALA A 67 -4.98 19.94 -8.92
C ALA A 67 -6.49 19.88 -8.76
N PRO A 68 -7.26 20.91 -9.12
CA PRO A 68 -8.71 20.82 -9.21
C PRO A 68 -9.14 19.62 -10.05
N LEU A 69 -10.27 19.00 -9.72
CA LEU A 69 -10.77 17.87 -10.52
C LEU A 69 -10.99 18.29 -11.99
N GLY A 70 -10.39 17.54 -12.91
CA GLY A 70 -10.45 17.84 -14.35
C GLY A 70 -9.25 18.61 -14.89
N GLU A 71 -8.39 19.12 -14.02
CA GLU A 71 -7.13 19.74 -14.40
C GLU A 71 -5.97 18.75 -14.29
N SER A 72 -5.01 18.85 -15.23
CA SER A 72 -3.82 17.99 -15.26
C SER A 72 -2.60 18.63 -14.59
N GLN A 73 -2.65 19.93 -14.28
CA GLN A 73 -1.52 20.67 -13.75
C GLN A 73 -1.51 20.64 -12.23
N LEU A 74 -0.67 19.76 -11.69
CA LEU A 74 -0.42 19.63 -10.26
C LEU A 74 0.41 20.83 -9.75
N ARG A 75 -0.10 21.54 -8.75
CA ARG A 75 0.65 22.56 -7.99
C ARG A 75 1.05 22.01 -6.62
N ARG A 76 2.20 22.44 -6.11
CA ARG A 76 2.63 22.06 -4.76
C ARG A 76 1.74 22.75 -3.72
N VAL A 77 1.33 22.01 -2.69
CA VAL A 77 0.47 22.51 -1.61
C VAL A 77 1.00 22.07 -0.25
N ASP A 78 0.70 22.84 0.79
CA ASP A 78 0.98 22.42 2.16
C ASP A 78 -0.09 21.41 2.61
N ARG A 79 0.33 20.44 3.40
CA ARG A 79 -0.56 19.45 4.00
C ARG A 79 -1.61 20.10 4.91
N ALA A 80 -1.31 21.27 5.49
CA ALA A 80 -2.24 22.06 6.29
C ALA A 80 -3.40 22.68 5.48
N GLN A 81 -3.24 22.80 4.15
CA GLN A 81 -4.30 23.29 3.26
C GLN A 81 -5.30 22.20 2.86
N LEU A 82 -5.00 20.94 3.20
CA LEU A 82 -5.87 19.81 2.91
C LEU A 82 -7.04 19.79 3.89
N GLY A 83 -8.24 19.69 3.35
CA GLY A 83 -9.45 19.46 4.11
C GLY A 83 -9.41 18.11 4.83
N LEU A 84 -9.97 18.11 6.03
CA LEU A 84 -10.12 16.91 6.87
C LEU A 84 -11.14 15.92 6.26
N THR A 85 -12.08 16.43 5.47
CA THR A 85 -13.12 15.64 4.81
C THR A 85 -12.79 15.43 3.33
N GLY A 86 -12.99 14.21 2.85
CA GLY A 86 -12.99 13.93 1.42
C GLY A 86 -14.03 14.75 0.68
N CYS A 87 -13.87 14.91 -0.63
CA CYS A 87 -14.88 15.59 -1.42
C CYS A 87 -16.19 14.79 -1.41
N ARG A 88 -17.33 15.46 -1.15
CA ARG A 88 -18.62 14.91 -1.58
C ARG A 88 -18.63 14.94 -3.11
N VAL A 89 -18.33 13.79 -3.72
CA VAL A 89 -18.54 13.59 -5.15
C VAL A 89 -19.99 13.16 -5.30
N ASP A 90 -20.85 14.08 -5.74
CA ASP A 90 -22.14 13.67 -6.31
C ASP A 90 -21.80 12.95 -7.63
N PRO A 91 -22.13 11.66 -7.81
CA PRO A 91 -21.86 10.97 -9.06
C PRO A 91 -22.62 11.68 -10.19
N ASP A 92 -21.88 12.30 -11.11
CA ASP A 92 -22.45 12.91 -12.30
C ASP A 92 -23.21 11.83 -13.12
N PRO A 93 -24.55 11.93 -13.24
CA PRO A 93 -25.35 10.92 -13.94
C PRO A 93 -25.06 10.85 -15.44
N ASN A 94 -24.31 11.82 -16.01
CA ASN A 94 -24.04 11.93 -17.43
C ASN A 94 -22.63 11.51 -17.85
N ARG A 95 -21.80 10.99 -16.93
CA ARG A 95 -20.46 10.51 -17.25
C ARG A 95 -20.52 9.11 -17.90
N ARG A 96 -20.78 9.06 -19.21
CA ARG A 96 -20.63 7.87 -20.07
C ARG A 96 -19.31 7.88 -20.83
#